data_AF-A0A7J9H8V9-F1
#
_entry.id   AF-A0A7J9H8V9-F1
#
_cell.length_a   1.000
_cell.length_b   1.000
_cell.length_c   1.000
_cell.angle_alpha   90.00
_cell.angle_beta   90.00
_cell.angle_gamma   90.00
#
_symmetry.space_group_name_H-M   'P 1'
#
loop_
_entity.id
_entity.type
_entity.pdbx_description
1 polymer ?
#
loop_
_entity_poly.entity_id
_entity_poly.type
_entity_poly.pdbx_seq_one_letter_code
_entity_poly.pdbx_strand_id
1 'polypeptide(L)'
;MMGFAGVPPTCMVQCLHKGFNHPDGYEHAPENVKLGSLQKFMKNSGSCEDMGPGGFPMEEVHKISVFDIRTANADRHAGNILIGKGDDGRTVLIPIDHGYCLPENFEDCTFDWVYWPQSRQPYSPDTLNYIKSLDAEQDIALLNYYGWDVPVECARTLRISTMLLKKGAERGLTPFTIGSIMCRETINKESAIEQIVREAQGSLLPGMSEAAFMETVSEVMDSWLDKLTN
;
A
#
# COMPACT_ATOMS: atom_id res chain seq x y z
N MET A 1 2.34 -20.14 -3.17
CA MET A 1 2.60 -19.64 -1.81
C MET A 1 1.91 -18.29 -1.69
N MET A 2 1.17 -18.03 -0.62
CA MET A 2 0.52 -16.73 -0.41
C MET A 2 1.56 -15.74 0.15
N GLY A 3 1.56 -14.49 -0.32
CA GLY A 3 2.46 -13.45 0.21
C GLY A 3 2.04 -12.99 1.60
N PHE A 4 2.89 -12.18 2.27
CA PHE A 4 2.68 -11.70 3.64
C PHE A 4 1.30 -11.07 3.86
N ALA A 5 0.87 -10.20 2.94
CA ALA A 5 -0.36 -9.44 3.05
C ALA A 5 -1.64 -10.23 2.71
N GLY A 6 -1.52 -11.49 2.27
CA GLY A 6 -2.68 -12.27 1.83
C GLY A 6 -3.26 -11.87 0.48
N VAL A 7 -2.60 -10.98 -0.27
CA VAL A 7 -3.00 -10.59 -1.64
C VAL A 7 -3.05 -11.86 -2.52
N PRO A 8 -4.19 -12.14 -3.19
CA PRO A 8 -4.29 -13.30 -4.05
C PRO A 8 -3.26 -13.22 -5.17
N PRO A 9 -2.70 -14.36 -5.63
CA PRO A 9 -1.77 -14.38 -6.75
C PRO A 9 -2.32 -13.58 -7.93
N THR A 10 -1.56 -12.57 -8.33
CA THR A 10 -1.91 -11.63 -9.39
C THR A 10 -0.75 -11.55 -10.36
N CYS A 11 -1.02 -11.60 -11.66
CA CYS A 11 0.00 -11.53 -12.69
C CYS A 11 -0.48 -10.70 -13.88
N MET A 12 0.46 -10.15 -14.64
CA MET A 12 0.18 -9.53 -15.93
C MET A 12 -0.04 -10.64 -16.97
N VAL A 13 -1.13 -10.56 -17.72
CA VAL A 13 -1.48 -11.55 -18.75
C VAL A 13 -1.93 -10.88 -20.04
N GLN A 14 -1.72 -11.57 -21.14
CA GLN A 14 -2.40 -11.30 -22.40
C GLN A 14 -3.57 -12.27 -22.56
N CYS A 15 -4.76 -11.75 -22.84
CA CYS A 15 -5.96 -12.57 -22.96
C CYS A 15 -6.79 -12.13 -24.18
N LEU A 16 -7.25 -13.12 -24.96
CA LEU A 16 -8.15 -12.94 -26.08
C LEU A 16 -9.51 -13.55 -25.73
N HIS A 17 -10.55 -12.72 -25.62
CA HIS A 17 -11.88 -13.21 -25.31
C HIS A 17 -12.98 -12.32 -25.92
N LYS A 18 -13.99 -12.94 -26.54
CA LYS A 18 -15.11 -12.24 -27.20
C LYS A 18 -15.98 -11.42 -26.26
N GLY A 19 -15.97 -11.75 -24.97
CA GLY A 19 -16.74 -11.04 -23.94
C GLY A 19 -16.10 -9.74 -23.45
N PHE A 20 -14.87 -9.43 -23.86
CA PHE A 20 -14.26 -8.14 -23.57
C PHE A 20 -14.82 -7.03 -24.46
N ASN A 21 -14.65 -5.77 -24.05
CA ASN A 21 -15.06 -4.63 -24.86
C ASN A 21 -14.16 -4.46 -26.11
N HIS A 22 -14.70 -4.67 -27.31
CA HIS A 22 -13.99 -4.49 -28.58
C HIS A 22 -14.72 -3.44 -29.43
N PRO A 23 -14.39 -2.14 -29.29
CA PRO A 23 -15.14 -1.06 -29.94
C PRO A 23 -15.09 -1.13 -31.48
N ASP A 24 -13.98 -1.65 -32.03
CA ASP A 24 -13.78 -1.78 -33.47
C ASP A 24 -14.22 -3.15 -34.03
N GLY A 25 -14.92 -3.95 -33.22
CA GLY A 25 -15.34 -5.31 -33.57
C GLY A 25 -14.36 -6.39 -33.12
N TYR A 26 -14.84 -7.64 -33.13
CA TYR A 26 -14.10 -8.81 -32.66
C TYR A 26 -13.96 -9.83 -33.79
N GLU A 27 -12.74 -9.96 -34.31
CA GLU A 27 -12.41 -10.88 -35.42
C GLU A 27 -11.57 -12.07 -34.95
N HIS A 28 -11.42 -12.26 -33.63
CA HIS A 28 -10.56 -13.28 -33.05
C HIS A 28 -9.10 -13.15 -33.52
N ALA A 29 -8.65 -11.91 -33.71
CA ALA A 29 -7.34 -11.58 -34.25
C ALA A 29 -6.39 -11.04 -33.16
N PRO A 30 -5.07 -11.01 -33.40
CA PRO A 30 -4.08 -10.50 -32.44
C PRO A 30 -4.37 -9.08 -31.92
N GLU A 31 -5.01 -8.24 -32.73
CA GLU A 31 -5.42 -6.87 -32.41
C GLU A 31 -6.50 -6.82 -31.32
N ASN A 32 -7.24 -7.92 -31.12
CA ASN A 32 -8.22 -8.06 -30.06
C ASN A 32 -7.62 -8.62 -28.75
N VAL A 33 -6.32 -8.91 -28.69
CA VAL A 33 -5.64 -9.34 -27.45
C VAL A 33 -5.56 -8.16 -26.50
N LYS A 34 -6.02 -8.37 -25.27
CA LYS A 34 -5.91 -7.37 -24.20
C LYS A 34 -4.83 -7.76 -23.21
N LEU A 35 -4.02 -6.76 -22.84
CA LEU A 35 -3.11 -6.85 -21.72
C LEU A 35 -3.83 -6.38 -20.45
N GLY A 36 -3.64 -7.08 -19.34
CA GLY A 36 -4.20 -6.67 -18.05
C GLY A 36 -3.76 -7.55 -16.88
N SER A 37 -4.19 -7.19 -15.69
CA SER A 37 -3.97 -8.00 -14.49
C SER A 37 -4.98 -9.15 -14.43
N LEU A 38 -4.50 -10.34 -14.08
CA LEU A 38 -5.32 -11.49 -13.74
C LEU A 38 -5.02 -11.90 -12.30
N GLN A 39 -6.02 -11.71 -11.44
CA GLN A 39 -5.97 -12.10 -10.05
C GLN A 39 -6.73 -13.41 -9.84
N LYS A 40 -6.15 -14.33 -9.06
CA LYS A 40 -6.81 -15.58 -8.67
C LYS A 40 -8.07 -15.27 -7.88
N PHE A 41 -9.20 -15.82 -8.32
CA PHE A 41 -10.44 -15.79 -7.55
C PHE A 41 -10.28 -16.56 -6.23
N MET A 42 -10.76 -15.95 -5.15
CA MET A 42 -10.73 -16.54 -3.80
C MET A 42 -12.15 -16.73 -3.28
N LYS A 43 -12.46 -17.94 -2.81
CA LYS A 43 -13.71 -18.21 -2.11
C LYS A 43 -13.76 -17.39 -0.82
N ASN A 44 -14.85 -16.66 -0.63
CA ASN A 44 -15.03 -15.71 0.46
C ASN A 44 -16.49 -15.70 0.92
N SER A 45 -16.77 -14.95 1.99
CA SER A 45 -18.08 -14.81 2.64
C SER A 45 -18.57 -13.36 2.66
N GLY A 46 -18.19 -12.54 1.67
CA GLY A 46 -18.53 -11.11 1.61
C GLY A 46 -17.35 -10.18 1.96
N SER A 47 -17.58 -8.87 1.87
CA SER A 47 -16.60 -7.84 2.19
C SER A 47 -16.67 -7.44 3.67
N CYS A 48 -15.68 -6.68 4.13
CA CYS A 48 -15.67 -6.12 5.47
C CYS A 48 -16.72 -5.00 5.66
N GLU A 49 -17.35 -4.46 4.61
CA GLU A 49 -18.43 -3.47 4.73
C GLU A 49 -19.67 -4.06 5.42
N ASP A 50 -19.94 -5.34 5.20
CA ASP A 50 -21.10 -6.05 5.74
C ASP A 50 -20.91 -6.47 7.22
N MET A 51 -19.71 -6.28 7.78
CA MET A 51 -19.37 -6.73 9.13
C MET A 51 -18.68 -5.65 9.97
N GLY A 52 -19.05 -5.56 11.26
CA GLY A 52 -18.39 -4.63 12.17
C GLY A 52 -16.91 -4.99 12.40
N PRO A 53 -15.99 -3.99 12.42
CA PRO A 53 -14.55 -4.26 12.41
C PRO A 53 -14.02 -4.94 13.69
N GLY A 54 -14.78 -4.92 14.79
CA GLY A 54 -14.35 -5.51 16.06
C GLY A 54 -14.11 -7.02 16.04
N GLY A 55 -14.64 -7.75 15.04
CA GLY A 55 -14.49 -9.21 14.92
C GLY A 55 -13.27 -9.67 14.12
N PHE A 56 -12.55 -8.77 13.46
CA PHE A 56 -11.45 -9.15 12.58
C PHE A 56 -10.19 -9.56 13.36
N PRO A 57 -9.47 -10.63 12.95
CA PRO A 57 -8.22 -10.99 13.59
C PRO A 57 -7.18 -9.88 13.46
N MET A 58 -6.51 -9.54 14.56
CA MET A 58 -5.53 -8.45 14.61
C MET A 58 -4.41 -8.61 13.59
N GLU A 59 -3.79 -9.79 13.53
CA GLU A 59 -2.70 -10.11 12.61
C GLU A 59 -3.09 -9.91 11.14
N GLU A 60 -4.36 -10.16 10.78
CA GLU A 60 -4.84 -9.99 9.41
C GLU A 60 -4.97 -8.50 9.04
N VAL A 61 -5.42 -7.65 9.98
CA VAL A 61 -5.46 -6.20 9.77
C VAL A 61 -4.05 -5.63 9.68
N HIS A 62 -3.11 -6.10 10.50
CA HIS A 62 -1.70 -5.65 10.48
C HIS A 62 -0.99 -6.03 9.18
N LYS A 63 -1.27 -7.21 8.63
CA LYS A 63 -0.75 -7.62 7.31
C LYS A 63 -1.17 -6.66 6.20
N ILE A 64 -2.44 -6.25 6.21
CA ILE A 64 -2.99 -5.31 5.24
C ILE A 64 -2.40 -3.91 5.46
N SER A 65 -2.31 -3.44 6.71
CA SER A 65 -1.76 -2.12 7.00
C SER A 65 -0.30 -1.97 6.54
N VAL A 66 0.53 -2.99 6.75
CA VAL A 66 1.92 -3.01 6.26
C VAL A 66 1.96 -2.84 4.74
N PHE A 67 1.11 -3.55 4.01
CA PHE A 67 1.09 -3.49 2.56
C PHE A 67 0.58 -2.14 2.05
N ASP A 68 -0.57 -1.69 2.56
CA ASP A 68 -1.20 -0.45 2.11
C ASP A 68 -0.38 0.79 2.45
N ILE A 69 0.27 0.83 3.64
CA ILE A 69 1.21 1.89 3.98
C ILE A 69 2.38 1.87 2.98
N ARG A 70 3.03 0.71 2.80
CA ARG A 70 4.17 0.58 1.87
C ARG A 70 3.81 1.01 0.45
N THR A 71 2.64 0.65 -0.06
CA THR A 71 2.23 0.98 -1.43
C THR A 71 1.46 2.29 -1.54
N ALA A 72 1.28 3.03 -0.43
CA ALA A 72 0.49 4.27 -0.36
C ALA A 72 -0.87 4.12 -1.04
N ASN A 73 -1.63 3.09 -0.66
CA ASN A 73 -2.90 2.79 -1.29
C ASN A 73 -3.88 3.97 -1.17
N ALA A 74 -4.39 4.44 -2.31
CA ALA A 74 -5.31 5.56 -2.41
C ALA A 74 -6.80 5.16 -2.40
N ASP A 75 -7.12 3.87 -2.23
CA ASP A 75 -8.50 3.38 -2.24
C ASP A 75 -8.71 2.18 -1.30
N ARG A 76 -8.06 2.17 -0.12
CA ARG A 76 -8.35 1.11 0.86
C ARG A 76 -9.60 1.43 1.68
N HIS A 77 -10.74 0.94 1.18
CA HIS A 77 -11.97 0.85 1.95
C HIS A 77 -12.32 -0.60 2.34
N ALA A 78 -13.28 -0.75 3.25
CA ALA A 78 -13.71 -2.06 3.76
C ALA A 78 -14.28 -2.99 2.65
N GLY A 79 -14.79 -2.43 1.55
CA GLY A 79 -15.27 -3.17 0.38
C GLY A 79 -14.17 -3.90 -0.37
N ASN A 80 -12.94 -3.37 -0.31
CA ASN A 80 -11.76 -3.94 -0.93
C ASN A 80 -11.07 -5.00 -0.06
N ILE A 81 -11.67 -5.38 1.07
CA ILE A 81 -11.18 -6.45 1.95
C ILE A 81 -12.26 -7.51 2.08
N LEU A 82 -11.98 -8.72 1.59
CA LEU A 82 -12.92 -9.83 1.68
C LEU A 82 -12.64 -10.69 2.91
N ILE A 83 -13.68 -11.33 3.45
CA ILE A 83 -13.54 -12.32 4.52
C ILE A 83 -13.48 -13.73 3.94
N GLY A 84 -12.38 -14.42 4.22
CA GLY A 84 -12.18 -15.82 3.86
C GLY A 84 -12.09 -16.75 5.07
N LYS A 85 -11.84 -18.02 4.77
CA LYS A 85 -11.45 -19.05 5.75
C LYS A 85 -10.14 -19.67 5.33
N GLY A 86 -9.17 -19.70 6.25
CA GLY A 86 -7.94 -20.45 6.09
C GLY A 86 -8.18 -21.96 6.16
N ASP A 87 -7.15 -22.74 5.83
CA ASP A 87 -7.22 -24.21 5.85
C ASP A 87 -7.51 -24.78 7.25
N ASP A 88 -7.18 -24.02 8.29
CA ASP A 88 -7.44 -24.34 9.70
C ASP A 88 -8.82 -23.82 10.20
N GLY A 89 -9.64 -23.29 9.29
CA GLY A 89 -10.97 -22.74 9.59
C GLY A 89 -10.94 -21.36 10.26
N ARG A 90 -9.77 -20.76 10.49
CA ARG A 90 -9.68 -19.39 11.03
C ARG A 90 -10.13 -18.39 9.97
N THR A 91 -10.69 -17.29 10.45
CA THR A 91 -11.00 -16.15 9.60
C THR A 91 -9.69 -15.56 9.06
N VAL A 92 -9.64 -15.30 7.75
CA VAL A 92 -8.55 -14.59 7.08
C VAL A 92 -9.12 -13.40 6.33
N LEU A 93 -8.31 -12.36 6.15
CA LEU A 93 -8.69 -11.21 5.33
C LEU A 93 -7.95 -11.28 3.99
N ILE A 94 -8.68 -11.01 2.92
CA ILE A 94 -8.19 -11.14 1.55
C ILE A 94 -8.27 -9.74 0.93
N PRO A 95 -7.18 -8.96 0.93
CA PRO A 95 -7.16 -7.67 0.27
C PRO A 95 -7.20 -7.89 -1.25
N ILE A 96 -8.10 -7.17 -1.90
CA ILE A 96 -8.23 -7.13 -3.36
C ILE A 96 -8.16 -5.68 -3.83
N ASP A 97 -8.28 -5.50 -5.15
CA ASP A 97 -8.40 -4.22 -5.82
C ASP A 97 -7.29 -3.20 -5.48
N HIS A 98 -6.09 -3.48 -5.99
CA HIS A 98 -4.91 -2.65 -5.75
C HIS A 98 -4.61 -1.71 -6.91
N GLY A 99 -5.62 -1.37 -7.72
CA GLY A 99 -5.45 -0.52 -8.91
C GLY A 99 -4.99 0.90 -8.61
N TYR A 100 -5.26 1.39 -7.39
CA TYR A 100 -4.90 2.73 -6.89
C TYR A 100 -3.71 2.72 -5.91
N CYS A 101 -2.83 1.72 -6.02
CA CYS A 101 -1.55 1.72 -5.31
C CYS A 101 -0.47 2.46 -6.11
N LEU A 102 0.57 2.91 -5.41
CA LEU A 102 1.73 3.62 -5.96
C LEU A 102 1.37 4.93 -6.69
N PRO A 103 0.59 5.83 -6.07
CA PRO A 103 0.29 7.14 -6.65
C PRO A 103 1.54 8.02 -6.77
N GLU A 104 1.45 9.06 -7.60
CA GLU A 104 2.52 10.04 -7.81
C GLU A 104 2.75 10.94 -6.57
N ASN A 105 1.77 11.04 -5.68
CA ASN A 105 1.82 11.81 -4.45
C ASN A 105 0.89 11.20 -3.38
N PHE A 106 0.86 11.78 -2.17
CA PHE A 106 0.11 11.24 -1.03
C PHE A 106 -1.31 11.84 -0.85
N GLU A 107 -1.77 12.71 -1.74
CA GLU A 107 -3.04 13.47 -1.58
C GLU A 107 -4.25 12.55 -1.36
N ASP A 108 -4.33 11.47 -2.14
CA ASP A 108 -5.46 10.55 -2.14
C ASP A 108 -5.27 9.35 -1.21
N CYS A 109 -4.18 9.29 -0.43
CA CYS A 109 -3.91 8.15 0.44
C CYS A 109 -5.03 7.99 1.49
N THR A 110 -5.67 6.82 1.52
CA THR A 110 -6.83 6.56 2.38
C THR A 110 -6.89 5.12 2.87
N PHE A 111 -7.17 4.96 4.16
CA PHE A 111 -7.14 3.68 4.87
C PHE A 111 -8.31 3.55 5.87
N ASP A 112 -9.36 2.81 5.52
CA ASP A 112 -10.48 2.57 6.46
C ASP A 112 -10.03 1.84 7.73
N TRP A 113 -9.05 0.94 7.61
CA TRP A 113 -8.56 0.15 8.73
C TRP A 113 -7.90 0.99 9.81
N VAL A 114 -7.50 2.25 9.54
CA VAL A 114 -7.00 3.17 10.56
C VAL A 114 -8.04 3.34 11.66
N TYR A 115 -9.32 3.36 11.34
CA TYR A 115 -10.37 3.55 12.35
C TYR A 115 -10.68 2.27 13.15
N TRP A 116 -10.21 1.10 12.72
CA TRP A 116 -10.52 -0.17 13.36
C TRP A 116 -9.76 -0.35 14.70
N PRO A 117 -10.31 -1.08 15.69
CA PRO A 117 -9.64 -1.26 16.98
C PRO A 117 -8.24 -1.90 16.88
N GLN A 118 -8.05 -2.80 15.91
CA GLN A 118 -6.82 -3.57 15.68
C GLN A 118 -5.65 -2.68 15.27
N SER A 119 -5.89 -1.57 14.58
CA SER A 119 -4.83 -0.65 14.13
C SER A 119 -4.15 0.07 15.30
N ARG A 120 -4.80 0.14 16.46
CA ARG A 120 -4.27 0.78 17.68
C ARG A 120 -3.41 -0.16 18.53
N GLN A 121 -3.24 -1.40 18.09
CA GLN A 121 -2.39 -2.38 18.75
C GLN A 121 -1.01 -2.40 18.09
N PRO A 122 0.08 -2.59 18.85
CA PRO A 122 1.43 -2.64 18.30
C PRO A 122 1.60 -3.85 17.37
N TYR A 123 2.46 -3.72 16.37
CA TYR A 123 2.83 -4.85 15.51
C TYR A 123 3.48 -5.99 16.30
N SER A 124 3.20 -7.22 15.92
CA SER A 124 3.86 -8.42 16.45
C SER A 124 5.36 -8.45 16.08
N PRO A 125 6.22 -9.14 16.85
CA PRO A 125 7.64 -9.27 16.52
C PRO A 125 7.91 -9.81 15.11
N ASP A 126 7.08 -10.76 14.65
CA ASP A 126 7.19 -11.32 13.29
C ASP A 126 6.86 -10.26 12.23
N THR A 127 5.83 -9.43 12.46
CA THR A 127 5.49 -8.31 11.58
C THR A 127 6.59 -7.25 11.58
N LEU A 128 7.18 -6.93 12.73
CA LEU A 128 8.31 -6.00 12.82
C LEU A 128 9.54 -6.50 12.05
N ASN A 129 9.85 -7.80 12.16
CA ASN A 129 10.93 -8.42 11.40
C ASN A 129 10.67 -8.36 9.88
N TYR A 130 9.42 -8.60 9.46
CA TYR A 130 9.02 -8.44 8.07
C TYR A 130 9.19 -6.99 7.60
N ILE A 131 8.67 -6.00 8.34
CA ILE A 131 8.82 -4.58 8.03
C ILE A 131 10.29 -4.19 7.88
N LYS A 132 11.14 -4.64 8.82
CA LYS A 132 12.58 -4.36 8.79
C LYS A 132 13.26 -4.87 7.52
N SER A 133 12.79 -6.00 6.99
CA SER A 133 13.33 -6.64 5.77
C SER A 133 12.91 -5.96 4.46
N LEU A 134 11.91 -5.08 4.47
CA LEU A 134 11.43 -4.39 3.27
C LEU A 134 12.51 -3.49 2.64
N ASP A 135 12.59 -3.50 1.32
CA ASP A 135 13.56 -2.73 0.54
C ASP A 135 12.88 -2.17 -0.73
N ALA A 136 12.69 -0.85 -0.76
CA ALA A 136 12.02 -0.18 -1.86
C ALA A 136 12.80 -0.28 -3.18
N GLU A 137 14.14 -0.37 -3.17
CA GLU A 137 14.91 -0.50 -4.41
C GLU A 137 14.76 -1.90 -5.01
N GLN A 138 14.69 -2.94 -4.17
CA GLN A 138 14.41 -4.30 -4.63
C GLN A 138 13.01 -4.38 -5.24
N ASP A 139 12.04 -3.67 -4.65
CA ASP A 139 10.68 -3.61 -5.16
C ASP A 139 10.59 -2.93 -6.52
N ILE A 140 11.24 -1.77 -6.66
CA ILE A 140 11.31 -1.02 -7.93
C ILE A 140 12.01 -1.87 -9.00
N ALA A 141 13.13 -2.51 -8.67
CA ALA A 141 13.84 -3.40 -9.58
C ALA A 141 12.97 -4.58 -10.03
N LEU A 142 12.16 -5.14 -9.13
CA LEU A 142 11.24 -6.22 -9.45
C LEU A 142 10.13 -5.77 -10.42
N LEU A 143 9.55 -4.60 -10.20
CA LEU A 143 8.51 -4.03 -11.07
C LEU A 143 9.06 -3.74 -12.47
N ASN A 144 10.25 -3.13 -12.54
CA ASN A 144 10.97 -2.90 -13.79
C ASN A 144 11.27 -4.21 -14.53
N TYR A 145 11.71 -5.25 -13.81
CA TYR A 145 11.97 -6.57 -14.38
C TYR A 145 10.70 -7.19 -15.02
N TYR A 146 9.53 -6.99 -14.42
CA TYR A 146 8.25 -7.47 -14.97
C TYR A 146 7.63 -6.52 -16.00
N GLY A 147 8.38 -5.53 -16.48
CA GLY A 147 8.02 -4.71 -17.63
C GLY A 147 7.20 -3.46 -17.30
N TRP A 148 7.13 -3.06 -16.03
CA TRP A 148 6.60 -1.75 -15.67
C TRP A 148 7.76 -0.81 -15.30
N ASP A 149 8.08 0.10 -16.22
CA ASP A 149 9.01 1.20 -15.96
C ASP A 149 8.35 2.17 -14.98
N VAL A 150 8.71 2.04 -13.70
CA VAL A 150 8.03 2.75 -12.61
C VAL A 150 8.33 4.25 -12.71
N PRO A 151 7.31 5.13 -12.84
CA PRO A 151 7.53 6.57 -12.87
C PRO A 151 8.31 7.05 -11.63
N VAL A 152 9.12 8.10 -11.80
CA VAL A 152 10.02 8.60 -10.74
C VAL A 152 9.23 9.02 -9.51
N GLU A 153 8.07 9.64 -9.72
CA GLU A 153 7.13 10.10 -8.71
C GLU A 153 6.55 8.91 -7.93
N CYS A 154 6.08 7.87 -8.61
CA CYS A 154 5.60 6.63 -7.98
C CYS A 154 6.70 5.93 -7.18
N ALA A 155 7.91 5.84 -7.75
CA ALA A 155 9.08 5.24 -7.08
C ALA A 155 9.47 6.03 -5.83
N ARG A 156 9.39 7.37 -5.88
CA ARG A 156 9.59 8.25 -4.73
C ARG A 156 8.54 8.02 -3.65
N THR A 157 7.25 7.95 -4.02
CA THR A 157 6.17 7.60 -3.08
C THR A 157 6.48 6.30 -2.35
N LEU A 158 6.86 5.24 -3.08
CA LEU A 158 7.22 3.93 -2.51
C LEU A 158 8.43 3.98 -1.56
N ARG A 159 9.46 4.76 -1.89
CA ARG A 159 10.63 4.96 -1.02
C ARG A 159 10.23 5.62 0.29
N ILE A 160 9.50 6.74 0.19
CA ILE A 160 9.10 7.55 1.34
C ILE A 160 8.13 6.79 2.25
N SER A 161 7.15 6.11 1.67
CA SER A 161 6.18 5.31 2.43
C SER A 161 6.83 4.10 3.13
N THR A 162 7.75 3.42 2.44
CA THR A 162 8.54 2.32 3.03
C THR A 162 9.42 2.84 4.17
N MET A 163 10.05 4.00 3.98
CA MET A 163 10.86 4.67 5.01
C MET A 163 10.02 5.03 6.24
N LEU A 164 8.85 5.64 6.04
CA LEU A 164 7.89 5.98 7.10
C LEU A 164 7.47 4.74 7.88
N LEU A 165 7.09 3.67 7.18
CA LEU A 165 6.70 2.41 7.80
C LEU A 165 7.82 1.84 8.68
N LYS A 166 9.05 1.78 8.16
CA LYS A 166 10.21 1.24 8.89
C LYS A 166 10.56 2.10 10.12
N LYS A 167 10.67 3.42 9.94
CA LYS A 167 11.03 4.36 11.02
C LYS A 167 9.95 4.43 12.10
N GLY A 168 8.68 4.39 11.72
CA GLY A 168 7.56 4.38 12.65
C GLY A 168 7.49 3.07 13.43
N ALA A 169 7.62 1.92 12.75
CA ALA A 169 7.58 0.61 13.39
C ALA A 169 8.76 0.40 14.37
N GLU A 170 9.98 0.85 14.01
CA GLU A 170 11.15 0.79 14.88
C GLU A 170 10.96 1.60 16.18
N ARG A 171 10.21 2.70 16.09
CA ARG A 171 9.81 3.55 17.22
C ARG A 171 8.63 2.99 18.04
N GLY A 172 8.11 1.82 17.70
CA GLY A 172 6.96 1.22 18.36
C GLY A 172 5.63 1.92 18.05
N LEU A 173 5.57 2.73 17.00
CA LEU A 173 4.31 3.35 16.58
C LEU A 173 3.33 2.30 16.06
N THR A 174 2.05 2.52 16.35
CA THR A 174 0.96 1.63 15.93
C THR A 174 0.62 1.83 14.45
N PRO A 175 0.01 0.83 13.77
CA PRO A 175 -0.56 1.03 12.44
C PRO A 175 -1.45 2.27 12.34
N PHE A 176 -2.25 2.55 13.38
CA PHE A 176 -3.07 3.76 13.47
C PHE A 176 -2.21 5.01 13.33
N THR A 177 -1.18 5.16 14.16
CA THR A 177 -0.32 6.36 14.14
C THR A 177 0.38 6.54 12.80
N ILE A 178 0.93 5.46 12.23
CA ILE A 178 1.65 5.51 10.95
C ILE A 178 0.68 5.81 9.79
N GLY A 179 -0.47 5.13 9.75
CA GLY A 179 -1.49 5.35 8.73
C GLY A 179 -2.08 6.76 8.79
N SER A 180 -2.32 7.29 9.99
CA SER A 180 -2.81 8.67 10.18
C SER A 180 -1.82 9.74 9.71
N ILE A 181 -0.52 9.45 9.64
CA ILE A 181 0.46 10.39 9.05
C ILE A 181 0.25 10.53 7.54
N MET A 182 -0.22 9.47 6.87
CA MET A 182 -0.42 9.44 5.42
C MET A 182 -1.78 9.99 4.98
N CYS A 183 -2.82 9.81 5.79
CA CYS A 183 -4.17 10.21 5.41
C CYS A 183 -4.44 11.68 5.76
N ARG A 184 -5.08 12.42 4.85
CA ARG A 184 -5.62 13.75 5.12
C ARG A 184 -6.82 13.66 6.08
N GLU A 185 -6.93 14.57 7.04
CA GLU A 185 -8.12 14.68 7.91
C GLU A 185 -9.35 15.20 7.16
N THR A 186 -9.12 16.08 6.19
CA THR A 186 -10.12 16.63 5.26
C THR A 186 -9.45 16.88 3.92
N ILE A 187 -10.21 16.92 2.83
CA ILE A 187 -9.67 17.17 1.48
C ILE A 187 -8.85 18.48 1.38
N ASN A 188 -9.08 19.45 2.28
CA ASN A 188 -8.44 20.76 2.27
C ASN A 188 -7.23 20.89 3.21
N LYS A 189 -6.85 19.83 3.94
CA LYS A 189 -5.76 19.87 4.91
C LYS A 189 -4.72 18.80 4.56
N GLU A 190 -3.53 19.26 4.17
CA GLU A 190 -2.36 18.38 3.92
C GLU A 190 -2.15 17.42 5.09
N SER A 191 -1.93 16.15 4.75
CA SER A 191 -1.49 15.12 5.70
C SER A 191 -0.08 15.44 6.22
N ALA A 192 0.33 14.77 7.30
CA ALA A 192 1.66 14.98 7.85
C ALA A 192 2.77 14.53 6.88
N ILE A 193 2.55 13.45 6.11
CA ILE A 193 3.53 13.02 5.11
C ILE A 193 3.71 14.04 3.98
N GLU A 194 2.63 14.70 3.55
CA GLU A 194 2.71 15.77 2.55
C GLU A 194 3.50 16.96 3.09
N GLN A 195 3.28 17.32 4.35
CA GLN A 195 4.05 18.40 5.01
C GLN A 195 5.53 18.04 5.13
N ILE A 196 5.87 16.80 5.48
CA ILE A 196 7.26 16.29 5.51
C ILE A 196 7.91 16.40 4.12
N VAL A 197 7.21 15.95 3.07
CA VAL A 197 7.71 16.02 1.70
C VAL A 197 7.91 17.48 1.27
N ARG A 198 6.94 18.35 1.56
CA ARG A 198 7.01 19.78 1.22
C ARG A 198 8.14 20.50 1.96
N GLU A 199 8.35 20.19 3.24
CA GLU A 199 9.44 20.75 4.05
C GLU A 199 10.81 20.31 3.51
N ALA A 200 10.96 19.03 3.15
CA ALA A 200 12.17 18.54 2.49
C ALA A 200 12.40 19.21 1.13
N GLN A 201 11.34 19.38 0.33
CA GLN A 201 11.42 20.08 -0.96
C GLN A 201 11.82 21.56 -0.81
N GLY A 202 11.31 22.24 0.22
CA GLY A 202 11.67 23.64 0.53
C GLY A 202 13.13 23.83 0.95
N SER A 203 13.79 22.74 1.34
CA SER A 203 15.21 22.71 1.73
C SER A 203 16.14 22.39 0.55
N LEU A 204 15.59 22.09 -0.64
CA LEU A 204 16.37 21.72 -1.82
C LEU A 204 17.13 22.91 -2.42
N LEU A 205 18.40 22.69 -2.73
CA LEU A 205 19.20 23.55 -3.57
C LEU A 205 19.10 23.12 -5.04
N PRO A 206 19.23 24.04 -6.01
CA PRO A 206 19.24 23.68 -7.43
C PRO A 206 20.30 22.63 -7.76
N GLY A 207 19.91 21.55 -8.43
CA GLY A 207 20.81 20.48 -8.87
C GLY A 207 21.07 19.35 -7.85
N MET A 208 20.33 19.31 -6.73
CA MET A 208 20.39 18.17 -5.81
C MET A 208 19.93 16.87 -6.47
N SER A 209 20.63 15.78 -6.14
CA SER A 209 20.27 14.42 -6.57
C SER A 209 19.07 13.86 -5.81
N GLU A 210 18.39 12.86 -6.37
CA GLU A 210 17.29 12.14 -5.71
C GLU A 210 17.74 11.53 -4.37
N ALA A 211 18.97 11.01 -4.28
CA ALA A 211 19.51 10.46 -3.04
C ALA A 211 19.60 11.52 -1.93
N ALA A 212 20.13 12.69 -2.25
CA ALA A 212 20.21 13.81 -1.30
C ALA A 212 18.81 14.29 -0.87
N PHE A 213 17.84 14.29 -1.78
CA PHE A 213 16.44 14.59 -1.42
C PHE A 213 15.85 13.55 -0.47
N MET A 214 16.10 12.25 -0.70
CA MET A 214 15.66 11.18 0.21
C MET A 214 16.31 11.28 1.60
N GLU A 215 17.59 11.69 1.68
CA GLU A 215 18.26 11.96 2.96
C GLU A 215 17.57 13.11 3.71
N THR A 216 17.26 14.21 3.02
CA THR A 216 16.51 15.33 3.62
C THR A 216 15.13 14.90 4.11
N VAL A 217 14.39 14.11 3.32
CA VAL A 217 13.10 13.55 3.76
C VAL A 217 13.27 12.69 5.01
N SER A 218 14.31 11.86 5.08
CA SER A 218 14.60 11.04 6.26
C SER A 218 14.80 11.87 7.53
N GLU A 219 15.60 12.93 7.46
CA GLU A 219 15.91 13.81 8.61
C GLU A 219 14.68 14.60 9.09
N VAL A 220 13.92 15.16 8.15
CA VAL A 220 12.65 15.85 8.46
C VAL A 220 11.67 14.86 9.09
N MET A 221 11.54 13.66 8.51
CA MET A 221 10.66 12.61 9.03
C MET A 221 11.06 12.19 10.44
N ASP A 222 12.35 11.99 10.73
CA ASP A 222 12.82 11.68 12.09
C ASP A 222 12.38 12.76 13.09
N SER A 223 12.56 14.04 12.74
CA SER A 223 12.14 15.17 13.58
C SER A 223 10.64 15.21 13.84
N TRP A 224 9.83 14.75 12.89
CA TRP A 224 8.37 14.61 13.04
C TRP A 224 8.00 13.42 13.93
N LEU A 225 8.59 12.25 13.70
CA LEU A 225 8.28 11.03 14.45
C LEU A 225 8.75 11.09 15.90
N ASP A 226 9.88 11.75 16.17
CA ASP A 226 10.39 11.92 17.53
C ASP A 226 9.42 12.74 18.41
N LYS A 227 8.67 13.68 17.83
CA LYS A 227 7.62 14.43 18.56
C LYS A 227 6.42 13.57 18.98
N LEU A 228 6.22 12.42 18.34
CA LEU A 228 5.11 11.50 18.61
C LEU A 228 5.45 10.44 19.66
N THR A 229 6.73 10.30 20.00
CA THR A 229 7.25 9.26 20.89
C THR A 229 7.82 9.81 22.20
N ASN A 230 7.97 11.14 22.28
CA ASN A 230 8.37 11.87 23.47
C ASN A 230 7.18 12.31 24.33
#